data_AF-A0A3B9MKN7-F1
#
_entry.id   AF-A0A3B9MKN7-F1
#
_cell.length_a   1.000
_cell.length_b   1.000
_cell.length_c   1.000
_cell.angle_alpha   90.00
_cell.angle_beta   90.00
_cell.angle_gamma   90.00
#
_symmetry.space_group_name_H-M   'P 1'
#
loop_
_entity.id
_entity.type
_entity.pdbx_description
1 polymer ?
#
loop_
_entity_poly.entity_id
_entity_poly.type
_entity_poly.pdbx_seq_one_letter_code
_entity_poly.pdbx_strand_id
1 'polypeptide(L)'
;MGRTQLDATLLKKMATKIGKTEQYVREQISRRASRKNIASEAAQITWAKELGFGTATAQRRLDPHIQHQIVAVPVQGPASANGRRPSLTGRGTARKATGAATLSAAIDLLLSDQELKQRTSDLLKARRNFDRVFREATTVFDDRLQRLAQITGK
;
A
#
# COMPACT_ATOMS: atom_id res chain seq x y z
N MET A 1 27.87 14.46 -10.95
CA MET A 1 26.58 14.03 -10.36
C MET A 1 25.59 13.84 -11.50
N GLY A 2 25.40 12.60 -11.97
CA GLY A 2 24.55 12.31 -13.12
C GLY A 2 23.11 12.73 -12.84
N ARG A 3 22.57 13.68 -13.62
CA ARG A 3 21.16 14.07 -13.55
C ARG A 3 20.35 12.89 -14.05
N THR A 4 19.80 12.10 -13.15
CA THR A 4 18.79 11.10 -13.48
C THR A 4 17.63 11.86 -14.15
N GLN A 5 17.43 11.60 -15.45
CA GLN A 5 16.52 12.40 -16.28
C GLN A 5 15.11 11.84 -16.17
N LEU A 6 14.14 12.74 -15.98
CA LEU A 6 12.72 12.43 -16.13
C LEU A 6 12.45 11.83 -17.52
N ASP A 7 11.58 10.83 -17.61
CA ASP A 7 11.27 10.18 -18.88
C ASP A 7 10.52 11.18 -19.79
N ALA A 8 11.19 11.61 -20.87
CA ALA A 8 10.67 12.60 -21.81
C ALA A 8 9.42 12.10 -22.57
N THR A 9 9.32 10.79 -22.80
CA THR A 9 8.16 10.21 -23.51
C THR A 9 6.92 10.23 -22.63
N LEU A 10 7.09 9.97 -21.34
CA LEU A 10 6.01 9.98 -20.36
C LEU A 10 5.57 11.42 -20.05
N LEU A 11 6.52 12.36 -19.96
CA LEU A 11 6.24 13.79 -19.84
C LEU A 11 5.35 14.32 -20.97
N LYS A 12 5.67 13.99 -22.23
CA LYS A 12 4.86 14.38 -23.39
C LYS A 12 3.44 13.86 -23.30
N LYS A 13 3.26 12.57 -22.96
CA LYS A 13 1.93 11.95 -22.80
C LYS A 13 1.11 12.62 -21.69
N MET A 14 1.75 12.97 -20.57
CA MET A 14 1.09 13.66 -19.47
C MET A 14 0.70 15.09 -19.86
N ALA A 15 1.59 15.82 -20.53
CA ALA A 15 1.34 17.16 -21.05
C ALA A 15 0.14 17.18 -22.01
N THR A 16 0.08 16.24 -22.96
CA THR A 16 -1.05 16.11 -23.90
C THR A 16 -2.36 15.78 -23.19
N LYS A 17 -2.34 14.92 -22.17
CA LYS A 17 -3.56 14.53 -21.45
C LYS A 17 -4.11 15.64 -20.55
N ILE A 18 -3.23 16.45 -19.98
CA ILE A 18 -3.61 17.58 -19.10
C ILE A 18 -3.93 18.84 -19.92
N GLY A 19 -3.47 18.92 -21.17
CA GLY A 19 -3.61 20.11 -22.01
C GLY A 19 -2.69 21.26 -21.57
N LYS A 20 -1.52 20.94 -21.01
CA LYS A 20 -0.56 21.93 -20.48
C LYS A 20 0.85 21.69 -21.03
N THR A 21 1.73 22.68 -20.87
CA THR A 21 3.12 22.60 -21.35
C THR A 21 3.94 21.55 -20.58
N GLU A 22 4.97 20.99 -21.22
CA GLU A 22 5.89 20.04 -20.57
C GLU A 22 6.57 20.66 -19.33
N GLN A 23 6.90 21.95 -19.40
CA GLN A 23 7.50 22.71 -18.30
C GLN A 23 6.58 22.72 -17.07
N TYR A 24 5.28 22.96 -17.26
CA TYR A 24 4.31 22.92 -16.17
C TYR A 24 4.26 21.54 -15.52
N VAL A 25 4.26 20.46 -16.32
CA VAL A 25 4.23 19.08 -15.79
C VAL A 25 5.50 18.78 -14.98
N ARG A 26 6.68 19.22 -15.45
CA ARG A 26 7.94 19.06 -14.69
C ARG A 26 7.90 19.77 -13.34
N GLU A 27 7.40 21.00 -13.32
CA GLU A 27 7.28 21.76 -12.08
C GLU A 27 6.31 21.07 -11.10
N GLN A 28 5.18 20.58 -11.59
CA GLN A 28 4.23 19.83 -10.77
C GLN A 28 4.82 18.52 -10.24
N ILE A 29 5.62 17.81 -11.03
CA ILE A 29 6.34 16.62 -10.58
C ILE A 29 7.30 16.98 -9.44
N SER A 30 8.10 18.03 -9.62
CA SER A 30 9.04 18.50 -8.59
C SER A 30 8.32 18.84 -7.28
N ARG A 31 7.24 19.65 -7.35
CA ARG A 31 6.43 19.99 -6.17
C ARG A 31 5.84 18.75 -5.50
N ARG A 32 5.37 17.77 -6.28
CA ARG A 32 4.84 16.50 -5.76
C ARG A 32 5.92 15.63 -5.12
N ALA A 33 7.12 15.60 -5.71
CA ALA A 33 8.28 14.88 -5.19
C ALA A 33 8.68 15.42 -3.82
N SER A 34 8.79 16.74 -3.69
CA SER A 34 9.10 17.40 -2.40
C SER A 34 8.04 17.12 -1.34
N ARG A 35 6.74 17.21 -1.68
CA ARG A 35 5.67 16.93 -0.71
C ARG A 35 5.65 15.49 -0.22
N LYS A 36 6.05 14.55 -1.08
CA LYS A 36 6.07 13.11 -0.76
C LYS A 36 7.44 12.64 -0.26
N ASN A 37 8.45 13.52 -0.18
CA ASN A 37 9.85 13.19 0.14
C ASN A 37 10.40 12.01 -0.68
N ILE A 38 10.12 12.00 -1.99
CA ILE A 38 10.59 10.97 -2.93
C ILE A 38 11.38 11.58 -4.09
N ALA A 39 12.08 10.74 -4.83
CA ALA A 39 12.75 11.12 -6.07
C ALA A 39 11.75 11.60 -7.13
N SER A 40 12.19 12.52 -8.00
CA SER A 40 11.32 13.16 -9.01
C SER A 40 10.79 12.15 -10.04
N GLU A 41 11.58 11.12 -10.36
CA GLU A 41 11.21 10.02 -11.26
C GLU A 41 10.12 9.14 -10.64
N ALA A 42 10.26 8.83 -9.35
CA ALA A 42 9.23 8.09 -8.62
C ALA A 42 7.92 8.89 -8.58
N ALA A 43 8.00 10.20 -8.35
CA ALA A 43 6.83 11.09 -8.39
C ALA A 43 6.18 11.14 -9.78
N GLN A 44 6.98 11.19 -10.85
CA GLN A 44 6.49 11.13 -12.24
C GLN A 44 5.70 9.84 -12.49
N ILE A 45 6.24 8.68 -12.11
CA ILE A 45 5.58 7.39 -12.31
C ILE A 45 4.30 7.29 -11.48
N THR A 46 4.34 7.72 -10.23
CA THR A 46 3.17 7.69 -9.33
C THR A 46 2.05 8.55 -9.91
N TRP A 47 2.37 9.75 -10.38
CA TRP A 47 1.38 10.63 -11.00
C TRP A 47 0.89 10.11 -12.35
N ALA A 48 1.76 9.51 -13.17
CA ALA A 48 1.35 8.86 -14.40
C ALA A 48 0.40 7.67 -14.15
N LYS A 49 0.58 6.91 -13.05
CA LYS A 49 -0.36 5.87 -12.60
C LYS A 49 -1.71 6.47 -12.20
N GLU A 50 -1.73 7.57 -11.45
CA GLU A 50 -2.97 8.30 -11.10
C GLU A 50 -3.72 8.75 -12.36
N LEU A 51 -2.99 9.14 -13.41
CA LEU A 51 -3.57 9.49 -14.71
C LEU A 51 -3.91 8.26 -15.58
N GLY A 52 -3.76 7.03 -15.10
CA GLY A 52 -4.13 5.81 -15.84
C GLY A 52 -3.17 5.42 -16.97
N PHE A 53 -1.92 5.89 -16.97
CA PHE A 53 -0.92 5.43 -17.94
C PHE A 53 -0.26 4.13 -17.47
N GLY A 54 0.01 3.23 -18.43
CA GLY A 54 0.84 2.05 -18.19
C GLY A 54 2.30 2.44 -17.97
N THR A 55 2.80 2.28 -16.74
CA THR A 55 4.14 2.73 -16.32
C THR A 55 5.12 1.58 -16.06
N ALA A 56 4.74 0.33 -16.36
CA ALA A 56 5.54 -0.86 -16.04
C ALA A 56 6.95 -0.83 -16.66
N THR A 57 7.06 -0.45 -17.93
CA THR A 57 8.36 -0.34 -18.63
C THR A 57 9.21 0.79 -18.08
N ALA A 58 8.60 1.93 -17.75
CA ALA A 58 9.31 3.07 -17.16
C ALA A 58 9.82 2.73 -15.74
N GLN A 59 9.03 2.02 -14.94
CA GLN A 59 9.40 1.62 -13.58
C GLN A 59 10.61 0.67 -13.58
N ARG A 60 10.67 -0.29 -14.51
CA ARG A 60 11.79 -1.25 -14.61
C ARG A 60 13.12 -0.62 -15.01
N ARG A 61 13.10 0.57 -15.64
CA ARG A 61 14.31 1.29 -16.05
C ARG A 61 14.90 2.16 -14.94
N LEU A 62 14.17 2.37 -13.85
CA LEU A 62 14.67 3.16 -12.72
C LEU A 62 15.65 2.36 -11.87
N ASP A 63 16.52 3.08 -11.17
CA ASP A 63 17.40 2.51 -10.16
C ASP A 63 16.58 1.74 -9.10
N PRO A 64 17.01 0.54 -8.67
CA PRO A 64 16.35 -0.23 -7.61
C PRO A 64 15.97 0.60 -6.37
N HIS A 65 16.83 1.51 -5.91
CA HIS A 65 16.54 2.35 -4.75
C HIS A 65 15.32 3.27 -4.99
N ILE A 66 15.15 3.78 -6.22
CA ILE A 66 14.02 4.62 -6.61
C ILE A 66 12.75 3.76 -6.80
N GLN A 67 12.88 2.51 -7.25
CA GLN A 67 11.75 1.60 -7.41
C GLN A 67 11.05 1.32 -6.07
N HIS A 68 11.81 1.16 -4.98
CA HIS A 68 11.25 0.95 -3.64
C HIS A 68 10.38 2.13 -3.18
N GLN A 69 10.75 3.36 -3.52
CA GLN A 69 9.97 4.56 -3.17
C GLN A 69 8.58 4.57 -3.84
N ILE A 70 8.43 3.98 -5.02
CA ILE A 70 7.14 3.91 -5.73
C ILE A 70 6.19 2.94 -5.04
N VAL A 71 6.70 1.85 -4.45
CA VAL A 71 5.90 0.85 -3.74
C VAL A 71 5.45 1.36 -2.38
N ALA A 72 6.31 2.12 -1.70
CA ALA A 72 6.04 2.67 -0.37
C ALA A 72 5.01 3.82 -0.35
N VAL A 73 4.77 4.47 -1.50
CA VAL A 73 3.81 5.57 -1.59
C VAL A 73 2.42 5.01 -1.91
N PRO A 74 1.46 5.05 -0.96
CA PRO A 74 0.09 4.67 -1.26
C PRO A 74 -0.49 5.63 -2.30
N VAL A 75 -0.82 5.10 -3.48
CA VAL A 75 -1.55 5.83 -4.51
C VAL A 75 -2.97 6.05 -3.99
N GLN A 76 -3.24 7.24 -3.45
CA GLN A 76 -4.60 7.70 -3.17
C GLN A 76 -5.30 8.00 -4.51
N GLY A 77 -5.68 6.94 -5.22
CA GLY A 77 -6.47 7.06 -6.44
C GLY A 77 -7.92 7.40 -6.11
N PRO A 78 -8.63 8.22 -6.92
CA PRO A 78 -10.07 8.31 -6.81
C PRO A 78 -10.66 6.93 -7.12
N ALA A 79 -11.53 6.45 -6.24
CA ALA A 79 -12.36 5.28 -6.52
C ALA A 79 -13.18 5.59 -7.79
N SER A 80 -12.76 5.05 -8.94
CA SER A 80 -13.51 5.18 -10.18
C SER A 80 -13.88 3.79 -10.67
N ALA A 81 -15.18 3.55 -10.55
CA ALA A 81 -15.91 2.48 -11.17
C ALA A 81 -15.72 2.49 -12.70
N ASN A 82 -15.93 1.31 -13.30
CA ASN A 82 -16.16 1.07 -14.72
C ASN A 82 -14.98 1.29 -15.68
N GLY A 83 -14.31 0.18 -16.01
CA GLY A 83 -13.47 0.04 -17.20
C GLY A 83 -13.34 -1.43 -17.59
N ARG A 84 -14.18 -1.86 -18.53
CA ARG A 84 -14.30 -3.22 -19.10
C ARG A 84 -12.94 -3.86 -19.42
N ARG A 85 -12.78 -5.14 -19.04
CA ARG A 85 -11.80 -6.07 -19.64
C ARG A 85 -12.51 -7.02 -20.61
N PRO A 86 -11.86 -7.45 -21.71
CA PRO A 86 -12.43 -8.38 -22.66
C PRO A 86 -12.56 -9.78 -22.05
N SER A 87 -13.68 -10.41 -22.40
CA SER A 87 -14.05 -11.78 -22.08
C SER A 87 -13.02 -12.75 -22.69
N LEU A 88 -12.31 -13.48 -21.84
CA LEU A 88 -11.70 -14.76 -22.19
C LEU A 88 -12.52 -15.84 -21.49
N THR A 89 -13.26 -16.57 -22.30
CA THR A 89 -13.99 -17.78 -21.98
C THR A 89 -13.04 -18.83 -21.41
N GLY A 90 -13.27 -19.21 -20.15
CA GLY A 90 -12.55 -20.27 -19.47
C GLY A 90 -13.32 -20.69 -18.23
N ARG A 91 -13.97 -21.85 -18.32
CA ARG A 91 -14.82 -22.50 -17.31
C ARG A 91 -14.21 -22.49 -15.90
N GLY A 92 -15.06 -22.22 -14.91
CA GLY A 92 -15.14 -23.08 -13.73
C GLY A 92 -14.59 -22.53 -12.41
N THR A 93 -15.53 -22.26 -11.52
CA THR A 93 -15.43 -22.11 -10.05
C THR A 93 -15.12 -20.71 -9.50
N ALA A 94 -16.17 -20.13 -8.95
CA ALA A 94 -16.13 -18.95 -8.09
C ALA A 94 -15.22 -19.19 -6.88
N ARG A 95 -14.07 -18.49 -6.82
CA ARG A 95 -13.38 -18.24 -5.54
C ARG A 95 -13.65 -16.81 -5.10
N LYS A 96 -14.78 -16.63 -4.43
CA LYS A 96 -15.01 -15.51 -3.52
C LYS A 96 -14.23 -15.82 -2.22
N ALA A 97 -12.91 -15.62 -2.21
CA ALA A 97 -12.09 -15.89 -1.02
C ALA A 97 -10.79 -15.07 -0.90
N THR A 98 -10.56 -14.02 -1.69
CA THR A 98 -9.29 -13.27 -1.63
C THR A 98 -9.25 -12.21 -0.53
N GLY A 99 -10.37 -11.63 -0.11
CA GLY A 99 -10.37 -10.56 0.91
C GLY A 99 -10.00 -11.03 2.32
N ALA A 100 -10.46 -12.22 2.74
CA ALA A 100 -10.18 -12.76 4.07
C ALA A 100 -8.72 -13.20 4.22
N ALA A 101 -8.12 -13.74 3.14
CA ALA A 101 -6.71 -14.14 3.13
C ALA A 101 -5.78 -12.93 3.26
N THR A 102 -6.07 -11.81 2.59
CA THR A 102 -5.28 -10.58 2.70
C THR A 102 -5.42 -9.92 4.07
N LEU A 103 -6.64 -9.91 4.63
CA LEU A 103 -6.88 -9.37 5.97
C LEU A 103 -6.14 -10.19 7.05
N SER A 104 -6.18 -11.52 6.96
CA SER A 104 -5.42 -12.39 7.88
C SER A 104 -3.93 -12.11 7.80
N ALA A 105 -3.36 -12.01 6.59
CA ALA A 105 -1.95 -11.72 6.41
C ALA A 105 -1.55 -10.34 6.96
N ALA A 106 -2.42 -9.34 6.84
CA ALA A 106 -2.21 -8.02 7.42
C ALA A 106 -2.28 -8.03 8.96
N ILE A 107 -3.24 -8.76 9.54
CA ILE A 107 -3.35 -8.96 11.00
C ILE A 107 -2.09 -9.65 11.53
N ASP A 108 -1.63 -10.69 10.83
CA ASP A 108 -0.44 -11.46 11.20
C ASP A 108 0.85 -10.63 11.17
N LEU A 109 0.91 -9.61 10.32
CA LEU A 109 2.02 -8.66 10.19
C LEU A 109 1.97 -7.54 11.25
N LEU A 110 0.77 -7.06 11.60
CA LEU A 110 0.58 -5.91 12.49
C LEU A 110 0.72 -6.27 13.97
N LEU A 111 0.43 -7.51 14.36
CA LEU A 111 0.59 -7.97 15.75
C LEU A 111 2.04 -8.42 15.99
N SER A 112 2.81 -7.56 16.66
CA SER A 112 4.18 -7.85 17.11
C SER A 112 4.25 -8.83 18.29
N ASP A 113 3.18 -8.91 19.08
CA ASP A 113 3.11 -9.73 20.28
C ASP A 113 2.57 -11.14 19.99
N GLN A 114 3.41 -12.16 20.18
CA GLN A 114 3.06 -13.58 19.93
C GLN A 114 1.97 -14.12 20.87
N GLU A 115 1.98 -13.75 22.15
CA GLU A 115 1.04 -14.27 23.15
C GLU A 115 -0.36 -13.70 22.92
N LEU A 116 -0.42 -12.39 22.67
CA LEU A 116 -1.64 -11.71 22.28
C LEU A 116 -2.19 -12.22 20.95
N LYS A 117 -1.30 -12.43 19.97
CA LYS A 117 -1.66 -12.95 18.64
C LYS A 117 -2.29 -14.34 18.75
N GLN A 118 -1.73 -15.25 19.52
CA GLN A 118 -2.30 -16.59 19.69
C GLN A 118 -3.73 -16.53 20.25
N ARG A 119 -3.96 -15.74 21.32
CA ARG A 119 -5.28 -15.63 21.97
C ARG A 119 -6.33 -14.90 21.13
N THR A 120 -5.92 -13.91 20.33
CA THR A 120 -6.86 -13.03 19.60
C THR A 120 -7.00 -13.36 18.12
N SER A 121 -6.14 -14.21 17.55
CA SER A 121 -6.14 -14.51 16.11
C SER A 121 -7.49 -15.00 15.58
N ASP A 122 -8.16 -15.89 16.30
CA ASP A 122 -9.48 -16.43 15.92
C ASP A 122 -10.58 -15.37 16.01
N LEU A 123 -10.47 -14.48 17.00
CA LEU A 123 -11.41 -13.39 17.23
C LEU A 123 -11.25 -12.26 16.21
N LEU A 124 -10.03 -11.96 15.80
CA LEU A 124 -9.72 -10.98 14.77
C LEU A 124 -10.10 -11.45 13.36
N LYS A 125 -10.11 -12.77 13.14
CA LYS A 125 -10.64 -13.39 11.91
C LYS A 125 -12.17 -13.47 11.90
N ALA A 126 -12.82 -13.39 13.06
CA ALA A 126 -14.27 -13.39 13.16
C ALA A 126 -14.86 -12.05 12.68
N ARG A 127 -16.05 -12.10 12.07
CA ARG A 127 -16.72 -10.92 11.51
C ARG A 127 -17.44 -10.05 12.56
N ARG A 128 -17.43 -10.46 13.84
CA ARG A 128 -18.22 -9.88 14.94
C ARG A 128 -17.57 -10.22 16.30
N ASN A 129 -17.92 -9.44 17.33
CA ASN A 129 -17.49 -9.55 18.73
C ASN A 129 -16.02 -9.14 19.02
N PHE A 130 -15.65 -7.94 18.56
CA PHE A 130 -14.32 -7.35 18.85
C PHE A 130 -14.14 -6.98 20.34
N ASP A 131 -15.21 -6.84 21.12
CA ASP A 131 -15.12 -6.57 22.56
C ASP A 131 -14.31 -7.64 23.32
N ARG A 132 -14.41 -8.90 22.86
CA ARG A 132 -13.62 -10.00 23.44
C ARG A 132 -12.13 -9.83 23.16
N VAL A 133 -11.74 -9.31 21.99
CA VAL A 133 -10.34 -9.03 21.66
C VAL A 133 -9.74 -8.04 22.65
N PHE A 134 -10.47 -6.98 22.97
CA PHE A 134 -10.00 -5.97 23.93
C PHE A 134 -9.87 -6.55 25.34
N ARG A 135 -10.82 -7.39 25.79
CA ARG A 135 -10.72 -8.08 27.08
C ARG A 135 -9.49 -8.98 27.15
N GLU A 136 -9.27 -9.82 26.15
CA GLU A 136 -8.09 -10.71 26.07
C GLU A 136 -6.79 -9.89 26.04
N ALA A 137 -6.79 -8.75 25.36
CA ALA A 137 -5.64 -7.84 25.33
C ALA A 137 -5.32 -7.25 26.70
N THR A 138 -6.34 -6.81 27.43
CA THR A 138 -6.18 -6.33 28.80
C THR A 138 -5.68 -7.44 29.72
N THR A 139 -6.21 -8.66 29.61
CA THR A 139 -5.75 -9.79 30.42
C THR A 139 -4.29 -10.16 30.14
N VAL A 140 -3.87 -10.22 28.88
CA VAL A 140 -2.45 -10.48 28.55
C VAL A 140 -1.53 -9.38 29.10
N PHE A 141 -1.98 -8.14 29.04
CA PHE A 141 -1.25 -7.01 29.61
C PHE A 141 -1.14 -7.11 31.14
N ASP A 142 -2.24 -7.41 31.83
CA ASP A 142 -2.28 -7.60 33.28
C ASP A 142 -1.42 -8.79 33.73
N ASP A 143 -1.53 -9.93 33.04
CA ASP A 143 -0.69 -11.13 33.28
C ASP A 143 0.80 -10.77 33.21
N ARG A 144 1.19 -9.92 32.26
CA ARG A 144 2.58 -9.47 32.11
C ARG A 144 3.01 -8.46 33.16
N LEU A 145 2.15 -7.52 33.51
CA LEU A 145 2.42 -6.60 34.61
C LEU A 145 2.62 -7.36 35.92
N GLN A 146 1.81 -8.40 36.18
CA GLN A 146 1.97 -9.26 37.36
C GLN A 146 3.29 -10.03 37.32
N ARG A 147 3.67 -10.64 36.18
CA ARG A 147 4.95 -11.32 36.00
C ARG A 147 6.13 -10.36 36.21
N LEU A 148 6.09 -9.15 35.63
CA LEU A 148 7.14 -8.14 35.77
C LEU A 148 7.25 -7.60 37.19
N ALA A 149 6.12 -7.41 37.86
CA ALA A 149 6.08 -6.99 39.25
C ALA A 149 6.43 -8.10 40.25
N GLN A 150 6.72 -9.33 39.77
CA GLN A 150 6.92 -10.55 40.59
C GLN A 150 5.74 -10.82 41.55
N ILE A 151 4.57 -10.26 41.24
CA ILE A 151 3.34 -10.48 41.99
C ILE A 151 2.82 -11.84 41.50
N THR A 152 3.41 -12.88 42.05
CA THR A 152 2.95 -14.25 41.82
C THR A 152 1.73 -14.44 42.72
N GLY A 153 0.53 -14.29 42.14
CA GLY A 153 -0.70 -14.61 42.84
C GLY A 153 -0.65 -16.05 43.35
N LYS A 154 -0.91 -16.21 44.65
CA LYS A 154 -1.16 -17.52 45.27
C LYS A 154 -2.34 -18.22 44.63
#